data_AF-A0A519K495-F1
#
_entry.id   AF-A0A519K495-F1
#
_cell.length_a   1.000
_cell.length_b   1.000
_cell.length_c   1.000
_cell.angle_alpha   90.00
_cell.angle_beta   90.00
_cell.angle_gamma   90.00
#
_symmetry.space_group_name_H-M   'P 1'
#
loop_
_entity.id
_entity.type
_entity.pdbx_description
1 polymer ?
#
loop_
_entity_poly.entity_id
_entity_poly.type
_entity_poly.pdbx_seq_one_letter_code
_entity_poly.pdbx_strand_id
1 'polypeptide(L)'
;MIKTFKTVATLEGISLLLLFFVAMPLKYIADMPQYVRIVGLIHGLLFVAYIAMAYMLKEEEQWTNRRFGAICLLSIVPFGTFYMERKYLKKA
;
A
#
# COMPACT_ATOMS: atom_id res chain seq x y z
N MET A 1 -2.27 6.40 -16.02
CA MET A 1 -2.66 5.93 -14.65
C MET A 1 -1.47 5.54 -13.75
N ILE A 2 -0.29 5.35 -14.32
CA ILE A 2 0.90 4.89 -13.59
C ILE A 2 1.38 5.87 -12.48
N LYS A 3 1.36 7.19 -12.73
CA LYS A 3 1.78 8.20 -11.72
C LYS A 3 0.84 8.24 -10.51
N THR A 4 -0.47 8.18 -10.72
CA THR A 4 -1.47 8.17 -9.64
C THR A 4 -1.43 6.88 -8.84
N PHE A 5 -1.28 5.73 -9.51
CA PHE A 5 -1.06 4.45 -8.84
C PHE A 5 0.18 4.46 -7.97
N LYS A 6 1.29 5.02 -8.47
CA LYS A 6 2.53 5.19 -7.70
C LYS A 6 2.30 6.02 -6.44
N THR A 7 1.65 7.17 -6.55
CA THR A 7 1.35 8.01 -5.37
C THR A 7 0.51 7.26 -4.33
N VAL A 8 -0.51 6.51 -4.77
CA VAL A 8 -1.35 5.75 -3.83
C VAL A 8 -0.62 4.55 -3.23
N ALA A 9 0.21 3.85 -4.00
CA ALA A 9 1.07 2.79 -3.49
C ALA A 9 2.05 3.29 -2.43
N THR A 10 2.68 4.45 -2.66
CA THR A 10 3.58 5.07 -1.69
C THR A 10 2.82 5.52 -0.44
N LEU A 11 1.65 6.15 -0.60
CA LEU A 11 0.79 6.54 0.53
C LEU A 11 0.29 5.35 1.33
N GLU A 12 -0.08 4.25 0.68
CA GLU A 12 -0.50 3.00 1.32
C GLU A 12 0.63 2.40 2.14
N GLY A 13 1.83 2.26 1.56
CA GLY A 13 3.02 1.81 2.30
C GLY A 13 3.39 2.72 3.48
N ILE A 14 3.33 4.04 3.31
CA ILE A 14 3.57 5.00 4.40
C ILE A 14 2.51 4.85 5.49
N SER A 15 1.23 4.71 5.12
CA SER A 15 0.14 4.53 6.09
C SER A 15 0.26 3.22 6.86
N LEU A 16 0.74 2.14 6.23
CA LEU A 16 1.02 0.85 6.86
C LEU A 16 2.19 0.97 7.87
N LEU A 17 3.27 1.65 7.47
CA LEU A 17 4.37 1.98 8.38
C LEU A 17 3.91 2.84 9.56
N LEU A 18 3.10 3.87 9.33
CA LEU A 18 2.51 4.71 10.38
C LEU A 18 1.66 3.89 11.35
N LEU A 19 0.85 2.97 10.83
CA LEU A 19 0.01 2.10 11.65
C LEU A 19 0.87 1.19 12.55
N PHE A 20 1.94 0.62 12.00
CA PHE A 20 2.81 -0.31 12.73
C PHE A 20 3.78 0.38 13.70
N PHE A 21 4.37 1.51 13.30
CA PHE A 21 5.38 2.22 14.10
C PHE A 21 4.81 3.31 15.00
N VAL A 22 3.60 3.81 14.75
CA VAL A 22 2.98 4.86 15.58
C VAL A 22 1.74 4.34 16.26
N ALA A 23 0.77 3.82 15.49
CA ALA A 23 -0.53 3.47 16.07
C ALA A 23 -0.44 2.26 17.03
N MET A 24 0.34 1.23 16.69
CA MET A 24 0.58 0.09 17.58
C MET A 24 1.29 0.49 18.89
N PRO A 25 2.43 1.18 18.90
CA PRO A 25 3.04 1.62 20.16
C PRO A 25 2.16 2.60 20.93
N LEU A 26 1.41 3.51 20.30
CA LEU A 26 0.44 4.34 21.02
C LEU A 26 -0.66 3.50 21.70
N LYS A 27 -1.13 2.43 21.05
CA LYS A 27 -2.10 1.51 21.64
C LYS A 27 -1.54 0.80 22.87
N TYR A 28 -0.30 0.33 22.83
CA TYR A 28 0.29 -0.44 23.93
C TYR A 28 0.89 0.43 25.05
N ILE A 29 1.39 1.62 24.73
CA ILE A 29 2.11 2.50 25.68
C ILE A 29 1.16 3.54 26.28
N ALA A 30 0.23 4.10 25.49
CA ALA A 30 -0.66 5.17 25.92
C ALA A 30 -2.13 4.73 26.11
N ASP A 31 -2.44 3.44 25.91
CA ASP A 31 -3.80 2.87 26.00
C ASP A 31 -4.84 3.65 25.16
N MET A 32 -4.41 4.22 24.03
CA MET A 32 -5.23 5.04 23.12
C MET A 32 -5.57 4.27 21.82
N PRO A 33 -6.50 3.30 21.84
CA PRO A 33 -6.83 2.47 20.67
C PRO A 33 -7.51 3.27 19.53
N GLN A 34 -8.01 4.47 19.82
CA GLN A 34 -8.64 5.36 18.84
C GLN A 34 -7.75 5.70 17.64
N TYR A 35 -6.44 5.86 17.85
CA TYR A 35 -5.51 6.17 16.75
C TYR A 35 -5.31 5.00 15.81
N VAL A 36 -5.27 3.76 16.33
CA VAL A 36 -5.25 2.55 15.50
C VAL A 36 -6.51 2.46 14.67
N ARG A 37 -7.67 2.84 15.23
CA ARG A 37 -8.94 2.80 14.51
C ARG A 37 -8.99 3.81 13.36
N ILE A 38 -8.54 5.04 13.60
CA ILE A 38 -8.52 6.11 12.58
C ILE A 38 -7.48 5.81 11.51
N VAL A 39 -6.24 5.52 11.89
CA VAL A 39 -5.15 5.20 10.95
C VAL A 39 -5.44 3.91 10.21
N GLY A 40 -6.04 2.92 10.87
CA GLY A 40 -6.49 1.68 10.25
C GLY A 40 -7.60 1.87 9.22
N LEU A 41 -8.56 2.76 9.48
CA LEU A 41 -9.59 3.12 8.49
C LEU A 41 -8.99 3.81 7.27
N ILE A 42 -8.10 4.79 7.48
CA ILE A 42 -7.41 5.50 6.40
C ILE A 42 -6.57 4.52 5.57
N HIS A 43 -5.81 3.66 6.23
CA HIS A 43 -4.99 2.64 5.60
C HIS A 43 -5.85 1.64 4.81
N GLY A 44 -6.94 1.14 5.39
CA GLY A 44 -7.86 0.22 4.71
C GLY A 44 -8.48 0.83 3.45
N LEU A 45 -8.84 2.12 3.49
CA LEU A 45 -9.35 2.83 2.32
C LEU A 45 -8.28 2.97 1.24
N LEU A 46 -7.04 3.30 1.61
CA LEU A 46 -5.90 3.34 0.69
C LEU A 46 -5.58 1.97 0.10
N PHE A 47 -5.70 0.89 0.87
CA PHE A 47 -5.49 -0.48 0.42
C PHE A 47 -6.53 -0.92 -0.62
N VAL A 48 -7.80 -0.59 -0.41
CA VAL A 48 -8.86 -0.86 -1.40
C VAL A 48 -8.62 -0.06 -2.68
N ALA A 49 -8.29 1.23 -2.57
CA ALA A 49 -7.96 2.06 -3.72
C ALA A 49 -6.74 1.53 -4.49
N TYR A 50 -5.74 1.04 -3.77
CA TYR A 50 -4.56 0.40 -4.32
C TYR A 50 -4.92 -0.86 -5.12
N ILE A 51 -5.72 -1.78 -4.57
CA ILE A 51 -6.14 -3.00 -5.27
C ILE A 51 -6.96 -2.66 -6.51
N ALA A 52 -7.89 -1.71 -6.41
CA ALA A 52 -8.70 -1.28 -7.54
C ALA A 52 -7.83 -0.76 -8.69
N MET A 53 -6.87 0.12 -8.40
CA MET A 53 -5.94 0.62 -9.41
C MET A 53 -4.97 -0.44 -9.92
N ALA A 54 -4.50 -1.36 -9.07
CA ALA A 54 -3.66 -2.48 -9.49
C ALA A 54 -4.40 -3.39 -10.47
N TYR A 55 -5.71 -3.58 -10.28
CA TYR A 55 -6.55 -4.33 -11.20
C TYR A 55 -6.73 -3.62 -12.55
N MET A 56 -6.94 -2.31 -12.55
CA MET A 56 -7.00 -1.52 -13.79
C MET A 56 -5.66 -1.54 -14.55
N LEU A 57 -4.54 -1.36 -13.84
CA LEU A 57 -3.20 -1.40 -14.44
C LEU A 57 -2.85 -2.81 -14.97
N LYS A 58 -3.40 -3.86 -14.36
CA LYS A 58 -3.20 -5.24 -14.82
C LYS A 58 -3.68 -5.40 -16.27
N GLU A 59 -4.83 -4.84 -16.60
CA GLU A 59 -5.39 -4.87 -17.96
C GLU A 59 -4.62 -3.95 -18.91
N GLU A 60 -4.29 -2.73 -18.46
CA GLU A 60 -3.58 -1.72 -19.27
C GLU A 60 -2.15 -2.16 -19.64
N GLU A 61 -1.42 -2.77 -18.71
CA GLU A 61 -0.03 -3.22 -18.88
C GLU A 61 0.10 -4.72 -19.22
N GLN A 62 -1.02 -5.42 -19.47
CA GLN A 62 -1.05 -6.87 -19.79
C GLN A 62 -0.24 -7.71 -18.77
N TRP A 63 -0.36 -7.39 -17.48
CA TRP A 63 0.41 -8.08 -16.44
C TRP A 63 -0.06 -9.53 -16.29
N THR A 64 0.90 -10.47 -16.36
CA THR A 64 0.64 -11.87 -16.04
C THR A 64 0.11 -12.02 -14.61
N ASN A 65 -0.81 -12.97 -14.36
CA ASN A 65 -1.38 -13.23 -13.03
C ASN A 65 -0.31 -13.41 -11.91
N ARG A 66 0.87 -13.95 -12.24
CA ARG A 66 2.03 -14.01 -11.33
C ARG A 66 2.53 -12.63 -10.89
N ARG A 67 2.59 -11.67 -11.80
CA ARG A 67 3.06 -10.30 -11.55
C ARG A 67 2.03 -9.54 -10.72
N PHE A 68 0.75 -9.67 -11.04
CA PHE A 68 -0.34 -9.11 -10.23
C PHE A 68 -0.33 -9.67 -8.81
N GLY A 69 -0.21 -10.99 -8.64
CA GLY A 69 -0.12 -11.62 -7.32
C GLY A 69 1.10 -11.15 -6.51
N ALA A 70 2.25 -11.01 -7.16
CA ALA A 70 3.45 -10.46 -6.52
C ALA A 70 3.26 -9.00 -6.08
N ILE A 71 2.55 -8.19 -6.87
CA ILE A 71 2.25 -6.78 -6.56
C ILE A 71 1.31 -6.66 -5.36
N CYS A 72 0.25 -7.48 -5.32
CA CYS A 72 -0.64 -7.54 -4.15
C CYS A 72 0.10 -8.04 -2.89
N LEU A 73 0.98 -9.04 -3.01
CA LEU A 73 1.80 -9.50 -1.87
C LEU A 73 2.79 -8.43 -1.41
N LEU A 74 3.37 -7.66 -2.34
CA LEU A 74 4.27 -6.57 -2.03
C LEU A 74 3.56 -5.38 -1.37
N SER A 75 2.25 -5.19 -1.55
CA SER A 75 1.53 -4.12 -0.83
C SER A 75 1.36 -4.43 0.65
N ILE A 76 1.22 -5.71 1.01
CA ILE A 76 1.09 -6.17 2.40
C ILE A 76 2.41 -6.02 3.17
N VAL A 77 3.54 -6.06 2.45
CA VAL A 77 4.86 -5.89 3.06
C VAL A 77 5.15 -4.38 3.18
N PRO A 78 5.47 -3.84 4.37
CA PRO A 78 5.72 -2.40 4.57
C PRO A 78 6.80 -1.79 3.65
N PHE A 79 7.66 -2.63 3.08
CA PHE A 79 8.71 -2.23 2.13
C PHE A 79 8.47 -2.71 0.69
N GLY A 80 7.41 -3.48 0.43
CA GLY A 80 7.19 -4.07 -0.87
C GLY A 80 6.67 -3.07 -1.91
N THR A 81 5.91 -2.05 -1.48
CA THR A 81 5.48 -0.92 -2.33
C THR A 81 6.68 -0.15 -2.89
N PHE A 82 7.72 0.08 -2.09
CA PHE A 82 9.00 0.67 -2.54
C PHE A 82 9.76 -0.22 -3.53
N TYR A 83 9.72 -1.54 -3.34
CA TYR A 83 10.36 -2.47 -4.29
C TYR A 83 9.61 -2.51 -5.63
N MET A 84 8.28 -2.40 -5.60
CA MET A 84 7.44 -2.28 -6.77
C MET A 84 7.75 -1.01 -7.57
N GLU A 85 7.93 0.12 -6.88
CA GLU A 85 8.35 1.39 -7.46
C GLU A 85 9.72 1.27 -8.16
N ARG A 86 10.67 0.56 -7.55
CA ARG A 86 12.03 0.44 -8.09
C ARG A 86 12.13 -0.54 -9.27
N LYS A 87 11.28 -1.58 -9.31
CA LYS A 87 11.36 -2.66 -10.30
C LYS A 87 10.40 -2.49 -11.48
N TYR A 88 9.23 -1.89 -11.25
CA TYR A 88 8.17 -1.81 -12.26
C TYR A 88 7.95 -0.41 -12.85
N LEU A 89 8.37 0.65 -12.16
CA LEU A 89 8.20 2.04 -12.59
C LEU A 89 9.48 2.69 -13.14
N LYS A 90 10.57 1.92 -13.34
CA LYS A 90 11.88 2.43 -13.77
C LYS A 90 12.01 2.76 -15.27
N LYS A 91 10.93 2.60 -16.05
CA LYS A 91 10.85 3.02 -17.46
C LYS A 91 9.68 3.98 -17.65
N ALA A 92 9.88 5.21 -17.21
CA ALA A 92 9.23 6.39 -17.79
C ALA A 92 10.33 7.41 -18.04
#